data_AF-A0A6N2BHX6-F1
#
_entry.id   AF-A0A6N2BHX6-F1
#
_cell.length_a   1.000
_cell.length_b   1.000
_cell.length_c   1.000
_cell.angle_alpha   90.00
_cell.angle_beta   90.00
_cell.angle_gamma   90.00
#
_symmetry.space_group_name_H-M   'P 1'
#
loop_
_entity.id
_entity.type
_entity.pdbx_description
1 polymer ?
#
loop_
_entity_poly.entity_id
_entity_poly.type
_entity_poly.pdbx_seq_one_letter_code
_entity_poly.pdbx_strand_id
1 'polypeptide(L)'
;DSLQTILKGHLNLQNSLVWDGEFFHMCCSAHILNLIVQEGSKAAIDSLIAISESIKHVRGSDGRMQKFEQCVKQVGIETNLCLRLDVVTRWNSTYWMLESALPY
;
A
#
# COMPACT_ATOMS: atom_id res chain seq x y z
N ASP A 1 15.74 12.36 4.96
CA ASP A 1 16.41 12.85 6.19
C ASP A 1 17.46 13.92 5.98
N SER A 2 18.54 13.70 5.20
CA SER A 2 19.58 14.74 4.98
C SER A 2 19.03 16.12 4.53
N LEU A 3 18.04 16.14 3.65
CA LEU A 3 17.43 17.37 3.14
C LEU A 3 16.61 18.12 4.19
N GLN A 4 15.92 17.41 5.09
CA GLN A 4 15.19 18.02 6.21
C GLN A 4 16.16 18.66 7.19
N THR A 5 17.30 18.02 7.48
CA THR A 5 18.33 18.59 8.36
C THR A 5 18.95 19.85 7.77
N ILE A 6 19.29 19.84 6.48
CA ILE A 6 19.84 21.01 5.76
C ILE A 6 18.83 22.15 5.77
N LEU A 7 17.58 21.87 5.41
CA LEU A 7 16.53 22.88 5.37
C LEU A 7 16.22 23.44 6.77
N LYS A 8 16.14 22.58 7.79
CA LYS A 8 15.98 22.99 9.20
C LYS A 8 17.10 23.93 9.63
N GLY A 9 18.35 23.60 9.30
CA GLY A 9 19.51 24.45 9.58
C GLY A 9 19.40 25.83 8.94
N HIS A 10 19.06 25.89 7.65
CA HIS A 10 18.87 27.16 6.94
C HIS A 10 17.72 27.99 7.52
N LEU A 11 16.57 27.39 7.81
CA LEU A 11 15.41 28.11 8.33
C LEU A 11 15.60 28.57 9.78
N ASN A 12 16.36 27.82 10.60
CA ASN A 12 16.77 28.24 11.94
C ASN A 12 17.71 29.44 11.87
N LEU A 13 18.68 29.45 10.94
CA LEU A 13 19.56 30.61 10.73
C LEU A 13 18.79 31.87 10.33
N GLN A 14 17.64 31.70 9.68
CA GLN A 14 16.74 32.79 9.29
C GLN A 14 15.70 33.15 10.37
N ASN A 15 15.78 32.57 11.58
CA ASN A 15 14.80 32.76 12.65
C ASN A 15 13.34 32.51 12.20
N SER A 16 13.16 31.61 11.22
CA SER A 16 11.87 31.35 10.56
C SER A 16 11.15 30.13 11.14
N LEU A 17 11.76 29.41 12.09
CA LEU A 17 11.17 28.26 12.77
C LEU A 17 10.95 28.58 14.25
N VAL A 18 9.82 28.10 14.77
CA VAL A 18 9.49 28.19 16.19
C VAL A 18 10.29 27.12 16.96
N TRP A 19 10.77 27.45 18.16
CA TRP A 19 11.51 26.53 19.05
C TRP A 19 12.69 25.85 18.34
N ASP A 20 13.48 26.59 17.57
CA ASP A 20 14.63 26.08 16.80
C ASP A 20 14.28 24.86 15.93
N GLY A 21 13.03 24.81 15.46
CA GLY A 21 12.52 23.74 14.63
C GLY A 21 12.45 22.39 15.35
N GLU A 22 12.31 22.36 16.68
CA GLU A 22 12.11 21.12 17.47
C GLU A 22 11.07 20.20 16.83
N PHE A 23 9.96 20.77 16.34
CA PHE A 23 8.87 20.06 15.67
C PHE A 23 8.90 20.14 14.13
N PHE A 24 10.01 20.60 13.54
CA PHE A 24 10.12 20.71 12.09
C PHE A 24 10.29 19.34 11.46
N HIS A 25 9.20 18.82 10.90
CA HIS A 25 9.15 17.56 10.19
C HIS A 25 8.57 17.74 8.79
N MET A 26 9.29 17.25 7.77
CA MET A 26 8.80 17.24 6.38
C MET A 26 8.48 15.81 5.96
N CYS A 27 7.20 15.48 5.95
CA CYS A 27 6.71 14.29 5.27
C CYS A 27 6.54 14.57 3.78
N CYS A 28 6.77 13.57 2.91
CA CYS A 28 6.28 13.67 1.54
C CYS A 28 4.75 13.52 1.53
N SER A 29 4.05 14.23 0.64
CA SER A 29 2.59 14.14 0.54
C SER A 29 2.12 12.71 0.28
N ALA A 30 2.89 11.92 -0.47
CA ALA A 30 2.61 10.48 -0.66
C ALA A 30 2.66 9.67 0.64
N HIS A 31 3.53 10.04 1.58
CA HIS A 31 3.61 9.40 2.89
C HIS A 31 2.41 9.79 3.76
N ILE A 32 2.02 11.07 3.77
CA ILE A 32 0.81 11.53 4.47
C ILE A 32 -0.43 10.80 3.92
N LEU A 33 -0.57 10.71 2.59
CA LEU A 33 -1.65 9.97 1.95
C LEU A 33 -1.65 8.48 2.34
N ASN A 34 -0.47 7.85 2.39
CA ASN A 34 -0.35 6.47 2.82
C ASN A 34 -0.85 6.27 4.27
N LEU A 35 -0.50 7.18 5.19
CA LEU A 35 -0.99 7.12 6.57
C LEU A 35 -2.52 7.29 6.64
N ILE A 36 -3.09 8.25 5.90
CA ILE A 36 -4.54 8.46 5.87
C ILE A 36 -5.26 7.21 5.34
N VAL A 37 -4.76 6.62 4.25
CA VAL A 37 -5.36 5.41 3.67
C VAL A 37 -5.26 4.23 4.64
N GLN A 38 -4.11 4.04 5.30
CA GLN A 38 -3.93 2.98 6.29
C GLN A 38 -4.91 3.12 7.46
N GLU A 39 -5.08 4.33 8.00
CA GLU A 39 -6.04 4.59 9.08
C GLU A 39 -7.48 4.33 8.62
N GLY A 40 -7.87 4.83 7.44
CA GLY A 40 -9.21 4.60 6.89
C GLY A 40 -9.51 3.13 6.60
N SER A 41 -8.49 2.34 6.26
CA SER A 41 -8.61 0.91 5.94
C SER A 41 -8.81 0.03 7.17
N LYS A 42 -8.55 0.53 8.38
CA LYS A 42 -8.73 -0.22 9.64
C LYS A 42 -10.17 -0.72 9.82
N ALA A 43 -11.15 0.02 9.29
CA ALA A 43 -12.57 -0.36 9.36
C ALA A 43 -12.88 -1.71 8.68
N ALA A 44 -12.05 -2.15 7.73
CA ALA A 44 -12.22 -3.39 6.97
C ALA A 44 -10.99 -4.31 7.06
N ILE A 45 -10.16 -4.15 8.11
CA ILE A 45 -8.84 -4.78 8.18
C ILE A 45 -8.90 -6.32 8.08
N ASP A 46 -9.90 -6.95 8.69
CA ASP A 46 -10.03 -8.40 8.69
C ASP A 46 -10.29 -8.94 7.27
N SER A 47 -11.16 -8.28 6.50
CA SER A 47 -11.43 -8.63 5.11
C SER A 47 -10.21 -8.40 4.22
N LEU A 48 -9.48 -7.29 4.43
CA LEU A 48 -8.26 -6.99 3.70
C LEU A 48 -7.17 -8.04 3.94
N ILE A 49 -7.00 -8.46 5.20
CA ILE A 49 -6.06 -9.52 5.58
C ILE A 49 -6.48 -10.84 4.91
N ALA A 50 -7.76 -11.22 4.98
CA ALA A 50 -8.24 -12.45 4.38
C ALA A 50 -7.96 -12.50 2.86
N ILE A 51 -8.30 -11.44 2.13
CA ILE A 51 -8.03 -11.33 0.68
C ILE A 51 -6.52 -11.38 0.41
N SER A 52 -5.72 -10.63 1.18
CA SER A 52 -4.28 -10.61 1.02
C SER A 52 -3.66 -12.00 1.23
N GLU A 53 -4.10 -12.75 2.24
CA GLU A 53 -3.58 -14.10 2.53
C GLU A 53 -4.02 -15.10 1.47
N SER A 54 -5.24 -15.01 0.94
CA SER A 54 -5.69 -15.82 -0.20
C SER A 54 -4.82 -15.58 -1.44
N ILE A 55 -4.53 -14.31 -1.77
CA ILE A 55 -3.67 -13.96 -2.90
C ILE A 55 -2.24 -14.44 -2.68
N LYS A 56 -1.68 -14.24 -1.48
CA LYS A 56 -0.36 -14.77 -1.09
C LYS A 56 -0.29 -16.29 -1.26
N HIS A 57 -1.35 -17.01 -0.87
CA HIS A 57 -1.42 -18.45 -1.03
C HIS A 57 -1.33 -18.86 -2.50
N VAL A 58 -2.20 -18.28 -3.35
CA VAL A 58 -2.25 -18.58 -4.79
C VAL A 58 -0.93 -18.26 -5.48
N ARG A 59 -0.35 -17.08 -5.17
CA ARG A 59 0.92 -16.62 -5.75
C ARG A 59 2.17 -17.26 -5.14
N GLY A 60 2.02 -18.08 -4.11
CA GLY A 60 3.15 -18.68 -3.38
C GLY A 60 3.92 -19.73 -4.17
N SER A 61 3.34 -20.32 -5.23
CA SER A 61 4.05 -21.21 -6.15
C SER A 61 3.35 -21.32 -7.50
N ASP A 62 4.10 -21.66 -8.55
CA ASP A 62 3.57 -21.86 -9.90
C ASP A 62 2.51 -22.97 -9.93
N GLY A 63 2.71 -24.04 -9.16
CA GLY A 63 1.73 -25.14 -9.08
C GLY A 63 0.40 -24.72 -8.42
N ARG A 64 0.40 -23.76 -7.49
CA ARG A 64 -0.84 -23.20 -6.92
C ARG A 64 -1.50 -22.25 -7.90
N MET A 65 -0.73 -21.42 -8.60
CA MET A 65 -1.25 -20.53 -9.64
C MET A 65 -1.93 -21.32 -10.77
N GLN A 66 -1.29 -22.38 -11.27
CA GLN A 66 -1.86 -23.22 -12.33
C GLN A 66 -3.19 -23.87 -11.90
N LYS A 67 -3.28 -24.37 -10.67
CA LYS A 67 -4.53 -24.92 -10.13
C LYS A 67 -5.62 -23.86 -10.01
N PHE A 68 -5.26 -22.67 -9.54
CA PHE A 68 -6.18 -21.54 -9.48
C PHE A 68 -6.70 -21.17 -10.88
N GLU A 69 -5.84 -21.04 -11.87
CA GLU A 69 -6.23 -20.78 -13.26
C GLU A 69 -7.17 -21.86 -13.83
N GLN A 70 -6.95 -23.13 -13.49
CA GLN A 70 -7.85 -24.22 -13.87
C GLN A 70 -9.24 -24.04 -13.23
N CYS A 71 -9.30 -23.70 -11.94
CA CYS A 71 -10.56 -23.42 -11.25
C CYS A 71 -11.30 -22.23 -11.87
N VAL A 72 -10.59 -21.12 -12.15
CA VAL A 72 -11.15 -19.93 -12.81
C VAL A 72 -11.78 -20.29 -14.15
N LYS A 73 -11.08 -21.09 -14.97
CA LYS A 73 -11.61 -21.60 -16.25
C LYS A 73 -12.82 -22.51 -16.06
N GLN A 74 -12.80 -23.37 -15.04
CA GLN A 74 -13.90 -24.30 -14.75
C GLN A 74 -15.18 -23.58 -14.32
N VAL A 75 -15.05 -22.48 -13.56
CA VAL A 75 -16.19 -21.64 -13.14
C VAL A 75 -16.65 -20.71 -14.28
N GLY A 76 -15.85 -20.56 -15.34
CA GLY A 76 -16.19 -19.74 -16.51
C GLY A 76 -15.95 -18.25 -16.27
N ILE A 77 -15.01 -17.89 -15.40
CA ILE A 77 -14.65 -16.49 -15.12
C ILE A 77 -13.73 -15.99 -16.24
N GLU A 78 -14.20 -15.01 -17.01
CA GLU A 78 -13.43 -14.34 -18.06
C GLU A 78 -12.82 -13.04 -17.52
N THR A 79 -11.54 -13.08 -17.16
CA THR A 79 -10.78 -11.90 -16.71
C THR A 79 -9.37 -11.90 -17.25
N ASN A 80 -8.88 -10.71 -17.62
CA ASN A 80 -7.49 -10.46 -18.01
C ASN A 80 -6.65 -9.85 -16.88
N LEU A 81 -7.26 -9.61 -15.71
CA LEU A 81 -6.53 -9.08 -14.56
C LEU A 81 -5.68 -10.18 -13.95
N CYS A 82 -4.48 -9.85 -13.48
CA CYS A 82 -3.66 -10.75 -12.67
C CYS A 82 -3.77 -10.35 -11.21
N LEU A 83 -3.92 -11.31 -10.29
CA LEU A 83 -3.95 -11.06 -8.85
C LEU A 83 -2.70 -10.28 -8.39
N ARG A 84 -2.89 -9.16 -7.70
CA ARG A 84 -1.81 -8.29 -7.20
C ARG A 84 -1.67 -8.39 -5.69
N LEU A 85 -0.44 -8.37 -5.18
CA LEU A 85 -0.18 -8.31 -3.75
C LEU A 85 -0.19 -6.87 -3.26
N ASP A 86 -0.75 -6.68 -2.06
CA ASP A 86 -0.65 -5.43 -1.32
C ASP A 86 0.81 -5.14 -0.90
N VAL A 87 1.15 -3.85 -0.85
CA VAL A 87 2.46 -3.33 -0.44
C VAL A 87 2.22 -2.18 0.53
N VAL A 88 2.31 -2.46 1.83
CA VAL A 88 1.92 -1.55 2.92
C VAL A 88 2.48 -0.12 2.82
N THR A 89 3.62 0.08 2.17
CA THR A 89 4.26 1.40 2.02
C THR A 89 3.74 2.22 0.82
N ARG A 90 2.86 1.65 -0.01
CA ARG A 90 2.28 2.28 -1.19
C ARG A 90 0.79 2.51 -0.99
N TRP A 91 0.38 3.77 -0.92
CA TRP A 91 -1.01 4.15 -0.63
C TRP A 91 -2.06 3.53 -1.57
N ASN A 92 -1.70 3.16 -2.80
CA ASN A 92 -2.61 2.61 -3.79
C ASN A 92 -2.53 1.08 -3.96
N SER A 93 -1.63 0.38 -3.27
CA SER A 93 -1.47 -1.07 -3.49
C SER A 93 -2.69 -1.86 -3.05
N THR A 94 -3.34 -1.45 -1.96
CA THR A 94 -4.53 -2.13 -1.45
C THR A 94 -5.68 -2.01 -2.45
N TYR A 95 -5.83 -0.83 -3.06
CA TYR A 95 -6.77 -0.62 -4.16
C TYR A 95 -6.49 -1.58 -5.33
N TRP A 96 -5.24 -1.65 -5.80
CA TRP A 96 -4.89 -2.54 -6.92
C TRP A 96 -5.04 -4.02 -6.59
N MET A 97 -4.79 -4.43 -5.34
CA MET A 97 -5.06 -5.79 -4.87
C MET A 97 -6.55 -6.09 -5.00
N LEU A 98 -7.41 -5.24 -4.44
CA LEU A 98 -8.86 -5.41 -4.46
C LEU A 98 -9.43 -5.39 -5.88
N GLU A 99 -9.02 -4.41 -6.70
CA GLU A 99 -9.46 -4.30 -8.10
C GLU A 99 -9.08 -5.56 -8.89
N SER A 100 -7.89 -6.12 -8.67
CA SER A 100 -7.46 -7.34 -9.34
C SER A 100 -8.16 -8.61 -8.85
N ALA A 101 -8.63 -8.62 -7.60
CA ALA A 101 -9.28 -9.76 -6.99
C ALA A 101 -10.78 -9.82 -7.29
N LEU A 102 -11.41 -8.66 -7.49
CA LEU A 102 -12.85 -8.51 -7.66
C LEU A 102 -13.50 -9.41 -8.74
N PRO A 103 -12.85 -9.72 -9.88
CA PRO A 103 -13.46 -10.59 -10.89
C PRO A 103 -13.50 -12.08 -10.53
N TYR A 104 -12.76 -12.52 -9.50
CA TYR A 104 -12.58 -13.92 -9.11
C TYR A 104 -13.49 -14.33 -7.96
#